data_AF-A0A536VWE3-F1
#
_entry.id   AF-A0A536VWE3-F1
#
_cell.length_a   1.000
_cell.length_b   1.000
_cell.length_c   1.000
_cell.angle_alpha   90.00
_cell.angle_beta   90.00
_cell.angle_gamma   90.00
#
_symmetry.space_group_name_H-M   'P 1'
#
loop_
_entity.id
_entity.type
_entity.pdbx_description
1 polymer ?
#
loop_
_entity_poly.entity_id
_entity_poly.type
_entity_poly.pdbx_seq_one_letter_code
_entity_poly.pdbx_strand_id
1 'polypeptide(L)'
;MTAHFTLRSLAIAATAASLAACAVGPDYHAPVAPAVGIYTERPQPERTEAAPVRGGEAQRFEVGGKISAEWWTLFGSPELDGLMRAAL
;
A
#
# COMPACT_ATOMS: atom_id res chain seq x y z
N MET A 1 -22.94 41.58 34.64
CA MET A 1 -23.46 40.68 33.57
C MET A 1 -22.59 40.69 32.30
N THR A 2 -22.14 41.87 31.84
CA THR A 2 -21.38 42.06 30.59
C THR A 2 -19.99 41.42 30.59
N ALA A 3 -19.24 41.49 31.70
CA ALA A 3 -17.88 40.94 31.80
C ALA A 3 -17.81 39.40 31.76
N HIS A 4 -18.81 38.71 32.30
CA HIS A 4 -18.88 37.24 32.23
C HIS A 4 -19.27 36.75 30.83
N PHE A 5 -20.05 37.55 30.10
CA PHE A 5 -20.43 37.25 28.72
C PHE A 5 -19.22 37.41 27.77
N THR A 6 -18.46 38.50 27.91
CA THR A 6 -17.25 38.73 27.10
C THR A 6 -16.13 37.71 27.37
N LEU A 7 -15.91 37.32 28.64
CA LEU A 7 -14.90 36.31 28.99
C LEU A 7 -15.26 34.92 28.43
N ARG A 8 -16.54 34.55 28.43
CA ARG A 8 -17.02 33.29 27.84
C ARG A 8 -16.86 33.28 26.32
N SER A 9 -17.20 34.38 25.65
CA SER A 9 -17.01 34.50 24.20
C SER A 9 -15.54 34.37 23.79
N LEU A 10 -14.62 34.96 24.56
CA LEU A 10 -13.18 34.87 24.29
C LEU A 10 -12.65 33.44 24.45
N ALA A 11 -13.10 32.72 25.48
CA ALA A 11 -12.72 31.33 25.72
C ALA A 11 -13.23 30.39 24.60
N ILE A 12 -14.45 30.61 24.12
CA ILE A 12 -15.03 29.86 22.99
C ILE A 12 -14.23 30.11 21.71
N ALA A 13 -13.90 31.37 21.42
CA ALA A 13 -13.12 31.72 20.23
C ALA A 13 -11.70 31.13 20.28
N ALA A 14 -11.03 31.19 21.43
CA ALA A 14 -9.69 30.63 21.61
C ALA A 14 -9.68 29.09 21.45
N THR A 15 -10.71 28.41 21.96
CA THR A 15 -10.86 26.96 21.79
C THR A 15 -11.14 26.60 20.34
N ALA A 16 -12.03 27.32 19.65
CA ALA A 16 -12.30 27.07 18.24
C ALA A 16 -11.03 27.24 17.36
N ALA A 17 -10.21 28.24 17.66
CA ALA A 17 -8.95 28.47 16.94
C ALA A 17 -7.91 27.36 17.19
N SER A 18 -7.80 26.83 18.42
CA SER A 18 -6.85 25.74 18.71
C SER A 18 -7.27 24.42 18.06
N LEU A 19 -8.57 24.15 17.93
CA LEU A 19 -9.07 22.99 17.16
C LEU A 19 -8.89 23.14 15.64
N ALA A 20 -8.94 24.37 15.12
CA ALA A 20 -8.71 24.66 13.70
C ALA A 20 -7.22 24.66 13.29
N ALA A 21 -6.30 24.62 14.26
CA ALA A 21 -4.86 24.60 14.00
C ALA A 21 -4.35 23.27 13.39
N CYS A 22 -5.20 22.25 13.26
CA CYS A 22 -4.88 20.97 12.64
C CYS A 22 -5.02 21.00 11.10
N ALA A 23 -4.80 22.14 10.43
CA ALA A 23 -4.81 22.18 8.98
C ALA A 23 -3.54 21.48 8.45
N VAL A 24 -3.69 20.21 8.07
CA VAL A 24 -2.61 19.38 7.53
C VAL A 24 -2.39 19.76 6.06
N GLY A 25 -1.43 20.66 5.83
CA GLY A 25 -0.84 20.92 4.51
C GLY A 25 -1.78 21.54 3.45
N PRO A 26 -1.22 21.94 2.29
CA PRO A 26 -2.03 22.33 1.13
C PRO A 26 -2.82 21.13 0.59
N ASP A 27 -3.75 21.37 -0.35
CA ASP A 27 -4.44 20.30 -1.07
C ASP A 27 -3.43 19.33 -1.68
N TYR A 28 -3.40 18.10 -1.17
CA TYR A 28 -2.52 17.06 -1.68
C TYR A 28 -3.04 16.57 -3.03
N HIS A 29 -2.16 16.60 -4.04
CA HIS A 29 -2.43 16.00 -5.34
C HIS A 29 -1.46 14.85 -5.59
N ALA A 30 -1.96 13.77 -6.17
CA ALA A 30 -1.13 12.66 -6.59
C ALA A 30 -0.14 13.15 -7.67
N PRO A 31 1.18 12.88 -7.53
CA PRO A 31 2.12 13.19 -8.58
C PRO A 31 1.85 12.33 -9.82
N VAL A 32 2.31 12.81 -10.97
CA VAL A 32 2.32 11.99 -12.20
C VAL A 32 3.20 10.77 -11.98
N ALA A 33 2.74 9.61 -12.45
CA ALA A 33 3.52 8.39 -12.37
C ALA A 33 4.85 8.54 -13.13
N PRO A 34 5.97 8.02 -12.60
CA PRO A 34 7.24 8.02 -13.32
C PRO A 34 7.12 7.36 -14.70
N ALA A 35 7.75 7.93 -15.73
CA ALA A 35 7.72 7.42 -17.09
C ALA A 35 8.71 6.26 -17.30
N VAL A 36 8.65 5.24 -16.45
CA VAL A 36 9.50 4.04 -16.53
C VAL A 36 8.64 2.79 -16.66
N GLY A 37 9.05 1.87 -17.53
CA GLY A 37 8.34 0.60 -17.76
C GLY A 37 8.90 -0.60 -16.99
N ILE A 38 10.04 -0.43 -16.31
CA ILE A 38 10.72 -1.47 -15.54
C ILE A 38 11.26 -0.89 -14.23
N TYR A 39 11.35 -1.73 -13.22
CA TYR A 39 11.91 -1.37 -11.91
C TYR A 39 13.42 -1.57 -11.80
N THR A 40 14.06 -2.10 -12.84
CA THR A 40 15.48 -2.45 -12.87
C THR A 40 16.26 -1.48 -13.76
N GLU A 41 17.50 -1.18 -13.38
CA GLU A 41 18.41 -0.32 -14.17
C GLU A 41 18.73 -0.94 -15.54
N ARG A 42 18.87 -2.27 -15.58
CA ARG A 42 19.11 -3.06 -16.80
C ARG A 42 17.90 -3.95 -17.08
N PRO A 43 17.67 -4.37 -18.33
CA PRO A 43 16.60 -5.32 -18.66
C PRO A 43 16.68 -6.59 -17.80
N GLN A 44 15.55 -7.02 -17.24
CA GLN A 44 15.47 -8.27 -16.50
C GLN A 44 15.77 -9.45 -17.44
N PRO A 45 16.66 -10.37 -17.07
CA PRO A 45 16.85 -11.61 -17.82
C PRO A 45 15.53 -12.38 -17.90
N GLU A 46 15.25 -13.03 -19.04
CA GLU A 46 14.02 -13.81 -19.20
C GLU A 46 13.96 -15.04 -18.28
N ARG A 47 15.12 -15.53 -17.84
CA ARG A 47 15.24 -16.73 -17.02
C ARG A 47 16.19 -16.53 -15.85
N THR A 48 15.96 -17.29 -14.79
CA THR A 48 16.93 -17.43 -13.68
C THR A 48 18.07 -18.35 -14.10
N GLU A 49 19.20 -18.22 -13.42
CA GLU A 49 20.24 -19.25 -13.46
C GLU A 49 19.71 -20.56 -12.85
N ALA A 50 20.26 -21.69 -13.30
CA ALA A 50 19.99 -23.01 -12.73
C ALA A 50 20.98 -23.34 -11.61
N ALA A 51 20.58 -24.20 -10.69
CA ALA A 51 21.40 -24.75 -9.61
C ALA A 51 21.30 -26.29 -9.59
N PRO A 52 22.39 -27.02 -9.29
CA PRO A 52 22.41 -28.48 -9.30
C PRO A 52 21.78 -29.09 -8.03
N VAL A 53 20.54 -28.72 -7.74
CA VAL A 53 19.74 -29.18 -6.61
C VAL A 53 18.32 -29.51 -7.08
N ARG A 54 17.59 -30.33 -6.32
CA ARG A 54 16.18 -30.61 -6.62
C ARG A 54 15.37 -29.30 -6.62
N GLY A 55 14.68 -29.03 -7.73
CA GLY A 55 13.93 -27.78 -7.91
C GLY A 55 14.77 -26.56 -8.28
N GLY A 56 16.06 -26.75 -8.60
CA GLY A 56 16.98 -25.69 -9.04
C GLY A 56 16.96 -25.42 -10.55
N GLU A 57 15.97 -25.90 -11.30
CA GLU A 57 15.86 -25.64 -12.73
C GLU A 57 15.70 -24.14 -13.03
N ALA A 58 16.22 -23.69 -14.17
CA ALA A 58 16.03 -22.31 -14.62
C ALA A 58 14.53 -22.00 -14.78
N GLN A 59 14.05 -20.97 -14.09
CA GLN A 59 12.67 -20.49 -14.15
C GLN A 59 12.54 -19.36 -15.17
N ARG A 60 11.32 -19.08 -15.64
CA ARG A 60 11.02 -18.01 -16.59
C ARG A 60 10.20 -16.89 -15.94
N PHE A 61 10.53 -15.65 -16.25
CA PHE A 61 9.73 -14.50 -15.82
C PHE A 61 8.63 -14.18 -16.85
N GLU A 62 7.37 -14.31 -16.43
CA GLU A 62 6.20 -13.93 -17.21
C GLU A 62 5.74 -12.52 -16.83
N VAL A 63 6.30 -11.52 -17.52
CA VAL A 63 6.00 -10.09 -17.26
C VAL A 63 4.58 -9.75 -17.69
N GLY A 64 3.81 -9.11 -16.81
CA GLY A 64 2.42 -8.74 -17.07
C GLY A 64 1.43 -9.91 -17.02
N GLY A 65 1.87 -11.08 -16.52
CA GLY A 65 0.99 -12.21 -16.25
C GLY A 65 -0.13 -11.85 -15.27
N LYS A 66 -1.31 -12.43 -15.48
CA LYS A 66 -2.42 -12.30 -14.53
C LYS A 66 -2.13 -13.17 -13.31
N ILE A 67 -2.13 -12.57 -12.13
CA ILE A 67 -2.08 -13.30 -10.86
C ILE A 67 -3.52 -13.60 -10.43
N SER A 68 -3.79 -14.85 -10.05
CA SER A 68 -5.09 -15.24 -9.52
C SER A 68 -5.40 -14.49 -8.22
N ALA A 69 -6.67 -14.09 -8.02
CA ALA A 69 -7.12 -13.61 -6.72
C ALA A 69 -6.94 -14.69 -5.64
N GLU A 70 -7.06 -15.96 -6.03
CA GLU A 70 -6.81 -17.13 -5.19
C GLU A 70 -5.37 -17.64 -5.33
N TRP A 71 -4.41 -16.72 -5.14
CA TRP A 71 -2.97 -16.98 -5.30
C TRP A 71 -2.47 -18.18 -4.49
N TRP A 72 -3.13 -18.50 -3.37
CA TRP A 72 -2.75 -19.58 -2.46
C TRP A 72 -2.91 -20.98 -3.07
N THR A 73 -3.83 -21.15 -4.04
CA THR A 73 -4.08 -22.44 -4.70
C THR A 73 -2.90 -22.93 -5.51
N LEU A 74 -2.01 -22.02 -5.94
CA LEU A 74 -0.80 -22.33 -6.70
C LEU A 74 0.19 -23.19 -5.90
N PHE A 75 0.08 -23.21 -4.57
CA PHE A 75 0.92 -24.03 -3.71
C PHE A 75 0.47 -25.48 -3.62
N GLY A 76 -0.77 -25.79 -4.02
CA GLY A 76 -1.33 -27.15 -3.97
C GLY A 76 -1.41 -27.74 -2.56
N SER A 77 -1.55 -26.90 -1.52
CA SER A 77 -1.70 -27.34 -0.12
C SER A 77 -3.18 -27.26 0.30
N PRO A 78 -3.84 -28.40 0.54
CA PRO A 78 -5.22 -28.42 1.03
C PRO A 78 -5.40 -27.68 2.36
N GLU A 79 -4.37 -27.69 3.21
CA GLU A 79 -4.36 -27.01 4.50
C GLU A 79 -4.35 -25.49 4.33
N LEU A 80 -3.48 -24.97 3.46
CA LEU A 80 -3.41 -23.54 3.14
C LEU A 80 -4.70 -23.06 2.47
N ASP A 81 -5.21 -23.85 1.52
CA ASP A 81 -6.47 -23.58 0.86
C ASP A 81 -7.64 -23.50 1.85
N GLY A 82 -7.69 -24.41 2.83
CA GLY A 82 -8.69 -24.40 3.89
C GLY A 82 -8.58 -23.17 4.80
N LEU A 83 -7.36 -22.79 5.17
CA LEU A 83 -7.10 -21.61 6.00
C LEU A 83 -7.56 -20.33 5.30
N MET A 84 -7.18 -20.14 4.04
CA MET A 84 -7.52 -18.91 3.29
C MET A 84 -9.03 -18.78 3.10
N ARG A 85 -9.73 -19.87 2.79
CA ARG A 85 -11.21 -19.87 2.69
C ARG A 85 -11.93 -19.60 4.00
N ALA A 86 -11.31 -19.89 5.14
CA ALA A 86 -11.89 -19.59 6.45
C ALA A 86 -11.64 -18.13 6.88
N ALA A 87 -10.63 -17.48 6.33
CA ALA A 87 -10.20 -16.13 6.73
C ALA A 87 -10.76 -14.99 5.87
N LEU A 88 -11.14 -15.27 4.63
CA LEU A 88 -11.72 -14.33 3.66
C LEU A 88 -13.24 -14.44 3.60
#